data_AF-A0A238V4U0-F1
#
_entry.id   AF-A0A238V4U0-F1
#
_cell.length_a   1.000
_cell.length_b   1.000
_cell.length_c   1.000
_cell.angle_alpha   90.00
_cell.angle_beta   90.00
_cell.angle_gamma   90.00
#
_symmetry.space_group_name_H-M   'P 1'
#
loop_
_entity.id
_entity.type
_entity.pdbx_description
1 polymer ?
#
loop_
_entity_poly.entity_id
_entity_poly.type
_entity_poly.pdbx_seq_one_letter_code
_entity_poly.pdbx_strand_id
1 'polypeptide(L)'
;MNLFRVHKNLIPLLTLTGICIYTLLIIFFDKVYYEGAYYDRAFSITHYIGFVGVVLSLLVYFLKRSLFKPVLLVTLTMGLFNLANFTLDKTSVGIGPIGIQPLSLLLIIIYYFLNKQSAHRFLRAYIIPSPSPQKQAENWRAQVSKFKETFAKKSDESLQDMVQKRAVVPAALEAAKQLLQERGIAVSNR
;
A
#
# COMPACT_ATOMS: atom_id res chain seq x y z
N MET A 1 16.90 19.41 1.65
CA MET A 1 15.66 18.77 1.13
C MET A 1 16.02 17.39 0.60
N ASN A 2 15.40 16.33 1.12
CA ASN A 2 15.80 14.96 0.79
C ASN A 2 15.19 14.55 -0.56
N LEU A 3 15.98 14.64 -1.65
CA LEU A 3 15.60 14.37 -3.05
C LEU A 3 14.85 13.02 -3.19
N PHE A 4 15.29 12.04 -2.40
CA PHE A 4 14.69 10.70 -2.30
C PHE A 4 13.21 10.72 -1.91
N ARG A 5 12.81 11.61 -1.00
CA ARG A 5 11.42 11.64 -0.48
C ARG A 5 10.44 12.16 -1.52
N VAL A 6 10.92 13.04 -2.40
CA VAL A 6 10.14 13.68 -3.48
C VAL A 6 9.99 12.71 -4.66
N HIS A 7 11.04 11.95 -4.96
CA HIS A 7 11.13 11.13 -6.17
C HIS A 7 11.02 9.62 -5.96
N LYS A 8 10.78 9.14 -4.74
CA LYS A 8 10.64 7.71 -4.43
C LYS A 8 9.71 6.92 -5.38
N ASN A 9 8.67 7.56 -5.92
CA ASN A 9 7.73 6.89 -6.82
C ASN A 9 8.29 6.67 -8.24
N LEU A 10 9.44 7.28 -8.57
CA LEU A 10 10.17 6.97 -9.79
C LEU A 10 10.85 5.61 -9.74
N ILE A 11 11.16 5.07 -8.55
CA ILE A 11 11.85 3.77 -8.42
C ILE A 11 11.16 2.67 -9.24
N PRO A 12 9.86 2.35 -9.02
CA PRO A 12 9.19 1.33 -9.81
C PRO A 12 9.12 1.67 -11.30
N LEU A 13 8.98 2.95 -11.67
CA LEU A 13 8.95 3.38 -13.07
C LEU A 13 10.30 3.16 -13.76
N LEU A 14 11.40 3.55 -13.11
CA LEU A 14 12.75 3.39 -13.63
C LEU A 14 13.13 1.91 -13.72
N THR A 15 12.77 1.11 -12.73
CA THR A 15 12.93 -0.35 -12.80
C THR A 15 12.18 -0.93 -14.00
N LEU A 16 10.90 -0.55 -14.17
CA LEU A 16 10.09 -1.03 -15.29
C LEU A 16 10.66 -0.59 -16.65
N THR A 17 11.12 0.67 -16.73
CA THR A 17 11.78 1.23 -17.91
C THR A 17 13.04 0.45 -18.26
N GLY A 18 13.91 0.19 -17.27
CA GLY A 18 15.12 -0.60 -17.46
C GLY A 18 14.81 -2.01 -17.96
N ILE A 19 13.78 -2.66 -17.41
CA ILE A 19 13.32 -3.97 -17.86
C ILE A 19 12.81 -3.92 -19.30
N CYS A 20 12.01 -2.92 -19.67
CA CYS A 20 11.53 -2.77 -21.05
C CYS A 20 12.67 -2.51 -22.04
N ILE A 21 13.64 -1.65 -21.68
CA ILE A 21 14.84 -1.42 -22.51
C ILE A 21 15.62 -2.73 -22.68
N TYR A 22 15.85 -3.47 -21.59
CA TYR A 22 16.50 -4.78 -21.64
C TYR A 22 15.76 -5.74 -22.59
N THR A 23 14.44 -5.85 -22.46
CA THR A 23 13.61 -6.68 -23.33
C THR A 23 13.70 -6.27 -24.80
N LEU A 24 13.67 -4.96 -25.09
CA LEU A 24 13.85 -4.45 -26.46
C LEU A 24 15.22 -4.85 -27.02
N LEU A 25 16.30 -4.65 -26.26
CA LEU A 25 17.65 -4.99 -26.70
C LEU A 25 17.79 -6.49 -26.99
N ILE A 26 17.31 -7.35 -26.10
CA ILE A 26 17.36 -8.80 -26.33
C ILE A 26 16.55 -9.19 -27.57
N ILE A 27 15.35 -8.64 -27.77
CA ILE A 27 14.54 -9.00 -28.95
C ILE A 27 15.19 -8.54 -30.26
N PHE A 28 15.86 -7.39 -30.28
CA PHE A 28 16.51 -6.88 -31.49
C PHE A 28 17.87 -7.52 -31.79
N PHE A 29 18.63 -7.92 -30.77
CA PHE A 29 20.03 -8.35 -30.95
C PHE A 29 20.28 -9.83 -30.67
N ASP A 30 19.35 -10.53 -30.01
CA ASP A 30 19.49 -11.94 -29.68
C ASP A 30 18.55 -12.82 -30.50
N LYS A 31 19.04 -14.00 -30.88
CA LYS A 31 18.27 -15.00 -31.62
C LYS A 31 18.01 -16.21 -30.75
N VAL A 32 16.83 -16.80 -30.90
CA VAL A 32 16.49 -18.04 -30.20
C VAL A 32 16.94 -19.21 -31.05
N TYR A 33 17.77 -20.06 -30.48
CA TYR A 33 18.06 -21.36 -31.07
C TYR A 33 16.94 -22.34 -30.74
N TYR A 34 16.27 -22.85 -31.78
CA TYR A 34 15.20 -23.83 -31.65
C TYR A 34 15.31 -24.84 -32.79
N GLU A 35 15.26 -26.14 -32.47
CA GLU A 35 15.26 -27.24 -33.46
C GLU A 35 16.34 -27.13 -34.56
N GLY A 36 17.57 -26.74 -34.21
CA GLY A 36 18.68 -26.69 -35.17
C GLY A 36 18.83 -25.36 -35.93
N ALA A 37 17.92 -24.40 -35.73
CA ALA A 37 17.94 -23.12 -36.43
C ALA A 37 17.80 -21.94 -35.46
N TYR A 38 18.32 -20.78 -35.88
CA TYR A 38 18.17 -19.51 -35.17
C TYR A 38 16.98 -18.75 -35.70
N TYR A 39 16.05 -18.38 -34.81
CA TYR A 39 14.87 -17.59 -35.11
C TYR A 39 14.97 -16.23 -34.45
N ASP A 40 14.49 -15.21 -35.16
CA ASP A 40 14.35 -13.87 -34.60
C ASP A 40 13.18 -13.86 -33.60
N ARG A 41 13.37 -13.17 -32.48
CA ARG A 41 12.28 -12.98 -31.50
C ARG A 41 11.31 -11.93 -32.02
N ALA A 42 10.03 -12.08 -31.70
CA ALA A 42 9.00 -11.12 -32.09
C ALA A 42 8.24 -10.61 -30.86
N PHE A 43 7.84 -9.34 -30.90
CA PHE A 43 6.96 -8.77 -29.89
C PHE A 43 5.52 -9.24 -30.11
N SER A 44 4.84 -9.61 -29.02
CA SER A 44 3.39 -9.78 -29.01
C SER A 44 2.67 -8.44 -28.78
N ILE A 45 1.36 -8.40 -29.04
CA ILE A 45 0.51 -7.23 -28.74
C ILE A 45 0.60 -6.77 -27.28
N THR A 46 0.76 -7.71 -26.35
CA THR A 46 0.88 -7.39 -24.91
C THR A 46 2.19 -6.67 -24.57
N HIS A 47 3.26 -6.89 -25.34
CA HIS A 47 4.52 -6.13 -25.19
C HIS A 47 4.32 -4.67 -25.60
N TYR A 48 3.67 -4.43 -26.74
CA TYR A 48 3.38 -3.07 -27.19
C TYR A 48 2.52 -2.31 -26.18
N ILE A 49 1.48 -2.95 -25.62
CA ILE A 49 0.67 -2.38 -24.54
C ILE A 49 1.53 -2.03 -23.32
N GLY A 50 2.44 -2.92 -22.93
CA GLY A 50 3.38 -2.69 -21.84
C GLY A 50 4.27 -1.49 -22.08
N PHE A 51 4.92 -1.42 -23.25
CA PHE A 51 5.83 -0.32 -23.61
C PHE A 51 5.11 1.02 -23.70
N VAL A 52 3.93 1.06 -24.32
CA VAL A 52 3.09 2.26 -24.35
C VAL A 52 2.72 2.71 -22.94
N GLY A 53 2.35 1.77 -22.06
CA GLY A 53 2.05 2.06 -20.66
C GLY A 53 3.23 2.68 -19.90
N VAL A 54 4.45 2.17 -20.13
CA VAL A 54 5.68 2.71 -19.53
C VAL A 54 6.00 4.10 -20.06
N VAL A 55 5.97 4.29 -21.39
CA VAL A 55 6.21 5.59 -22.03
C VAL A 55 5.20 6.62 -21.55
N LEU A 56 3.91 6.25 -21.49
CA LEU A 56 2.86 7.12 -20.97
C LEU A 56 3.11 7.48 -19.51
N SER A 57 3.51 6.51 -18.67
CA SER A 57 3.85 6.76 -17.27
C SER A 57 5.02 7.74 -17.11
N LEU A 58 6.05 7.63 -17.96
CA LEU A 58 7.18 8.57 -18.01
C LEU A 58 6.73 9.97 -18.44
N LEU A 59 5.97 10.07 -19.54
CA LEU A 59 5.46 11.36 -20.02
C LEU A 59 4.59 12.06 -18.97
N VAL A 60 3.64 11.32 -18.37
CA VAL A 60 2.75 11.86 -17.33
C VAL A 60 3.54 12.29 -16.10
N TYR A 61 4.61 11.58 -15.75
CA TYR A 61 5.47 11.98 -14.65
C TYR A 61 6.07 13.39 -14.84
N PHE A 62 6.57 13.71 -16.04
CA PHE A 62 7.15 15.02 -16.34
C PHE A 62 6.10 16.10 -16.63
N LEU A 63 4.98 15.75 -17.28
CA LEU A 63 3.98 16.72 -17.73
C LEU A 63 2.90 17.02 -16.67
N LYS A 64 2.40 15.98 -15.98
CA LYS A 64 1.29 16.07 -15.01
C LYS A 64 1.50 15.13 -13.83
N ARG A 65 2.37 15.55 -12.90
CA ARG A 65 2.79 14.76 -11.73
C ARG A 65 1.64 14.28 -10.83
N SER A 66 0.49 14.97 -10.81
CA SER A 66 -0.70 14.54 -10.06
C SER A 66 -1.33 13.24 -10.62
N LEU A 67 -1.28 13.05 -11.94
CA LEU A 67 -1.82 11.87 -12.64
C LEU A 67 -0.84 10.71 -12.72
N PHE A 68 0.43 10.92 -12.40
CA PHE A 68 1.46 9.89 -12.49
C PHE A 68 1.11 8.63 -11.68
N LYS A 69 0.67 8.81 -10.44
CA LYS A 69 0.34 7.71 -9.53
C LYS A 69 -0.75 6.78 -10.08
N PRO A 70 -1.93 7.27 -10.49
CA PRO A 70 -2.96 6.40 -11.06
C PRO A 70 -2.52 5.76 -12.38
N VAL A 71 -1.83 6.50 -13.25
CA VAL A 71 -1.34 5.95 -14.54
C VAL A 71 -0.38 4.79 -14.31
N LEU A 72 0.64 4.98 -13.45
CA LEU A 72 1.57 3.91 -13.11
C LEU A 72 0.85 2.69 -12.50
N LEU A 73 -0.10 2.92 -11.61
CA LEU A 73 -0.84 1.83 -10.97
C LEU A 73 -1.69 1.06 -11.99
N VAL A 74 -2.31 1.75 -12.96
CA VAL A 74 -3.04 1.10 -14.06
C VAL A 74 -2.08 0.27 -14.91
N THR A 75 -0.93 0.81 -15.30
CA THR A 75 0.09 0.07 -16.07
C THR A 75 0.54 -1.19 -15.33
N LEU A 76 0.86 -1.08 -14.04
CA LEU A 76 1.26 -2.23 -13.23
C LEU A 76 0.12 -3.24 -13.06
N THR A 77 -1.13 -2.79 -12.90
CA THR A 77 -2.31 -3.65 -12.79
C THR A 77 -2.58 -4.40 -14.10
N MET A 78 -2.41 -3.74 -15.25
CA MET A 78 -2.49 -4.40 -16.55
C MET A 78 -1.45 -5.50 -16.68
N GLY A 79 -0.22 -5.24 -16.22
CA GLY A 79 0.83 -6.27 -16.15
C GLY A 79 0.46 -7.41 -15.22
N LEU A 80 -0.09 -7.10 -14.04
CA LEU A 80 -0.51 -8.09 -13.05
C LEU A 80 -1.43 -9.15 -13.66
N PHE A 81 -2.39 -8.73 -14.48
CA PHE A 81 -3.37 -9.59 -15.16
C PHE A 81 -2.96 -10.00 -16.59
N ASN A 82 -1.67 -9.96 -16.92
CA ASN A 82 -1.14 -10.41 -18.21
C ASN A 82 -1.68 -9.64 -19.44
N LEU A 83 -2.29 -8.46 -19.26
CA LEU A 83 -2.74 -7.58 -20.34
C LEU A 83 -1.58 -6.76 -20.93
N ALA A 84 -0.55 -6.51 -20.12
CA ALA A 84 0.71 -5.91 -20.52
C ALA A 84 1.85 -6.87 -20.21
N ASN A 85 2.87 -6.96 -21.07
CA ASN A 85 4.08 -7.71 -20.79
C ASN A 85 5.29 -6.77 -20.83
N PHE A 86 6.17 -6.91 -19.85
CA PHE A 86 7.38 -6.07 -19.72
C PHE A 86 8.67 -6.85 -19.94
N THR A 87 8.63 -8.16 -19.72
CA THR A 87 9.74 -9.10 -19.85
C THR A 87 9.70 -9.82 -21.19
N LEU A 88 10.83 -10.43 -21.55
CA LEU A 88 10.99 -11.23 -22.76
C LEU A 88 9.92 -12.32 -22.91
N ASP A 89 9.78 -13.14 -21.88
CA ASP A 89 8.82 -14.22 -21.82
C ASP A 89 7.68 -13.85 -20.85
N LYS A 90 6.48 -14.32 -21.18
CA LYS A 90 5.32 -14.16 -20.32
C LYS A 90 5.40 -15.16 -19.17
N THR A 91 5.89 -14.71 -18.01
CA THR A 91 5.91 -15.52 -16.80
C THR A 91 4.67 -15.24 -15.95
N SER A 92 3.79 -16.23 -15.81
CA SER A 92 2.60 -16.14 -14.97
C SER A 92 2.52 -17.30 -13.99
N VAL A 93 2.12 -17.02 -12.76
CA VAL A 93 1.82 -18.03 -11.73
C VAL A 93 0.33 -17.98 -11.43
N GLY A 94 -0.35 -19.13 -11.48
CA GLY A 94 -1.78 -19.20 -11.22
C GLY A 94 -2.38 -20.57 -11.48
N ILE A 95 -3.71 -20.65 -11.38
CA ILE A 95 -4.48 -21.87 -11.57
C ILE A 95 -5.39 -21.66 -12.79
N GLY A 96 -5.22 -22.48 -13.82
CA GLY A 96 -6.00 -22.40 -15.07
C GLY A 96 -5.74 -21.10 -15.85
N PRO A 97 -6.76 -20.44 -16.42
CA PRO A 97 -6.60 -19.22 -17.22
C PRO A 97 -6.28 -17.98 -16.38
N ILE A 98 -6.41 -18.07 -15.06
CA ILE A 98 -6.17 -16.96 -14.13
C ILE A 98 -4.73 -17.05 -13.66
N GLY A 99 -3.86 -16.30 -14.33
CA GLY A 99 -2.45 -16.15 -13.99
C GLY A 99 -2.12 -14.74 -13.55
N ILE A 100 -1.24 -14.62 -12.55
CA ILE A 100 -0.70 -13.35 -12.07
C ILE A 100 0.76 -13.25 -12.49
N GLN A 101 1.21 -12.09 -12.98
CA GLN A 101 2.63 -11.86 -13.25
C GLN A 101 3.39 -11.51 -11.96
N PRO A 102 4.39 -12.31 -11.54
CA PRO A 102 5.12 -12.06 -10.30
C PRO A 102 5.87 -10.73 -10.29
N LEU A 103 6.45 -10.32 -11.42
CA LEU A 103 7.17 -9.05 -11.54
C LEU A 103 6.25 -7.85 -11.26
N SER A 104 5.09 -7.82 -11.91
CA SER A 104 4.10 -6.76 -11.74
C SER A 104 3.58 -6.71 -10.30
N LEU A 105 3.34 -7.88 -9.70
CA LEU A 105 2.97 -7.99 -8.28
C LEU A 105 4.05 -7.41 -7.36
N LEU A 106 5.31 -7.78 -7.57
CA LEU A 106 6.44 -7.29 -6.79
C LEU A 106 6.54 -5.77 -6.85
N LEU A 107 6.41 -5.18 -8.03
CA LEU A 107 6.46 -3.72 -8.20
C LEU A 107 5.27 -3.01 -7.55
N ILE A 108 4.07 -3.61 -7.57
CA ILE A 108 2.90 -3.10 -6.84
C ILE A 108 3.14 -3.13 -5.33
N ILE A 109 3.73 -4.21 -4.81
CA ILE A 109 4.07 -4.33 -3.38
C ILE A 109 5.10 -3.26 -2.99
N ILE A 110 6.16 -3.07 -3.78
CA ILE A 110 7.15 -2.01 -3.56
C ILE A 110 6.46 -0.64 -3.56
N TYR A 111 5.62 -0.37 -4.57
CA TYR A 111 4.89 0.89 -4.67
C TYR A 111 3.96 1.14 -3.47
N TYR A 112 3.30 0.09 -2.97
CA TYR A 112 2.49 0.13 -1.75
C TYR A 112 3.33 0.56 -0.54
N PHE A 113 4.48 -0.08 -0.31
CA PHE A 113 5.34 0.27 0.83
C PHE A 113 5.89 1.70 0.73
N LEU A 114 6.27 2.15 -0.47
CA LEU A 114 6.69 3.52 -0.72
C LEU A 114 5.58 4.54 -0.42
N ASN A 115 4.30 4.14 -0.56
CA ASN A 115 3.14 5.00 -0.36
C ASN A 115 2.23 4.54 0.79
N LYS A 116 2.78 3.85 1.81
CA LYS A 116 2.02 3.16 2.87
C LYS A 116 0.91 3.99 3.49
N GLN A 117 1.15 5.26 3.82
CA GLN A 117 0.15 6.13 4.43
C GLN A 117 -1.06 6.39 3.50
N SER A 118 -0.79 6.73 2.24
CA SER A 118 -1.83 6.98 1.24
C SER A 118 -2.57 5.70 0.87
N ALA A 119 -1.83 4.60 0.69
CA ALA A 119 -2.41 3.30 0.39
C ALA A 119 -3.32 2.81 1.52
N HIS A 120 -2.88 2.90 2.77
CA HIS A 120 -3.70 2.47 3.91
C HIS A 120 -4.95 3.34 4.12
N ARG A 121 -4.87 4.65 3.79
CA ARG A 121 -6.06 5.52 3.76
C ARG A 121 -7.04 5.08 2.69
N PHE A 122 -6.56 4.80 1.48
CA PHE A 122 -7.39 4.32 0.38
C PHE A 122 -8.04 2.96 0.70
N LEU A 123 -7.26 2.00 1.20
CA LEU A 123 -7.76 0.68 1.61
C LEU A 123 -8.87 0.82 2.66
N ARG A 124 -8.69 1.66 3.68
CA ARG A 124 -9.73 1.87 4.71
C ARG A 124 -10.98 2.57 4.20
N ALA A 125 -10.86 3.40 3.16
CA ALA A 125 -12.00 4.12 2.61
C ALA A 125 -12.84 3.26 1.65
N TYR A 126 -12.21 2.35 0.89
CA TYR A 126 -12.87 1.70 -0.26
C TYR A 126 -12.85 0.17 -0.24
N ILE A 127 -11.93 -0.46 0.49
CA ILE A 127 -11.73 -1.93 0.42
C ILE A 127 -12.01 -2.61 1.76
N ILE A 128 -11.47 -2.05 2.85
CA ILE A 128 -11.63 -2.61 4.18
C ILE A 128 -12.99 -2.16 4.72
N PRO A 129 -13.92 -3.08 5.02
CA PRO A 129 -15.19 -2.70 5.58
C PRO A 129 -14.98 -1.99 6.92
N SER A 130 -15.69 -0.88 7.10
CA SER A 130 -15.72 -0.22 8.41
C SER A 130 -16.29 -1.20 9.44
N PRO A 131 -15.67 -1.34 10.63
CA PRO A 131 -16.19 -2.24 11.65
C PRO A 131 -17.64 -1.86 11.98
N SER A 132 -18.50 -2.87 12.16
CA SER A 132 -19.90 -2.64 12.51
C SER A 132 -20.02 -1.79 13.78
N PRO A 133 -21.11 -1.03 13.97
CA PRO A 133 -21.31 -0.24 15.18
C PRO A 133 -21.14 -1.07 16.47
N GLN A 134 -21.62 -2.32 16.46
CA GLN A 134 -21.43 -3.28 17.56
C GLN A 134 -19.94 -3.59 17.80
N LYS A 135 -19.19 -3.92 16.75
CA LYS A 135 -17.76 -4.25 16.86
C LYS A 135 -16.92 -3.04 17.27
N GLN A 136 -17.34 -1.83 16.87
CA GLN A 136 -16.73 -0.58 17.35
C GLN A 136 -16.97 -0.39 18.85
N ALA A 137 -18.21 -0.57 19.32
CA ALA A 137 -18.54 -0.47 20.73
C ALA A 137 -17.80 -1.52 21.57
N GLU A 138 -17.68 -2.75 21.06
CA GLU A 138 -16.92 -3.84 21.69
C GLU A 138 -15.43 -3.50 21.79
N ASN A 139 -14.81 -3.07 20.69
CA ASN A 139 -13.41 -2.63 20.67
C ASN A 139 -13.15 -1.44 21.60
N TRP A 140 -14.12 -0.52 21.69
CA TRP A 140 -14.05 0.61 22.61
C TRP A 140 -14.09 0.13 24.07
N ARG A 141 -15.05 -0.73 24.43
CA ARG A 141 -15.15 -1.32 25.77
C ARG A 141 -13.89 -2.10 26.16
N ALA A 142 -13.34 -2.89 25.24
CA ALA A 142 -12.10 -3.62 25.45
C ALA A 142 -10.91 -2.69 25.72
N GLN A 143 -10.80 -1.57 24.99
CA GLN A 143 -9.77 -0.56 25.24
C GLN A 143 -9.94 0.10 26.62
N VAL A 144 -11.15 0.49 26.97
CA VAL A 144 -11.45 1.07 28.29
C VAL A 144 -11.10 0.07 29.40
N SER A 145 -11.50 -1.18 29.28
CA SER A 145 -11.18 -2.24 30.24
C SER A 145 -9.67 -2.44 30.41
N LYS A 146 -8.90 -2.48 29.31
CA LYS A 146 -7.44 -2.59 29.37
C LYS A 146 -6.78 -1.40 30.08
N PHE A 147 -7.28 -0.19 29.85
CA PHE A 147 -6.81 0.99 30.57
C PHE A 147 -7.20 0.95 32.06
N LYS A 148 -8.40 0.46 32.40
CA LYS A 148 -8.80 0.28 33.81
C LYS A 148 -7.87 -0.68 34.53
N GLU A 149 -7.51 -1.82 33.93
CA GLU A 149 -6.52 -2.74 34.50
C GLU A 149 -5.16 -2.08 34.73
N THR A 150 -4.70 -1.30 33.76
CA THR A 150 -3.42 -0.56 33.86
C THR A 150 -3.48 0.51 34.96
N PHE A 151 -4.63 1.14 35.15
CA PHE A 151 -4.85 2.25 36.08
C PHE A 151 -5.29 1.80 37.47
N ALA A 152 -5.65 0.53 37.64
CA ALA A 152 -6.14 -0.02 38.91
C ALA A 152 -5.16 0.22 40.07
N LYS A 153 -3.85 0.29 39.80
CA LYS A 153 -2.80 0.54 40.81
C LYS A 153 -2.43 2.02 41.01
N LYS A 154 -3.03 2.94 40.27
CA LYS A 154 -2.72 4.38 40.38
C LYS A 154 -3.47 5.02 41.55
N SER A 155 -2.87 6.04 42.16
CA SER A 155 -3.51 6.85 43.20
C SER A 155 -4.62 7.72 42.61
N ASP A 156 -5.56 8.12 43.45
CA ASP A 156 -6.70 8.94 43.04
C ASP A 156 -6.27 10.31 42.52
N GLU A 157 -5.27 10.93 43.13
CA GLU A 157 -4.70 12.20 42.64
C GLU A 157 -4.12 12.05 41.24
N SER A 158 -3.46 10.92 40.96
CA SER A 158 -2.92 10.64 39.62
C SER A 158 -4.03 10.45 38.60
N LEU A 159 -5.15 9.83 38.97
CA LEU A 159 -6.31 9.65 38.09
C LEU A 159 -7.03 10.98 37.85
N GLN A 160 -7.20 11.82 38.88
CA GLN A 160 -7.78 13.15 38.74
C GLN A 160 -6.92 14.05 37.84
N ASP A 161 -5.59 13.99 38.00
CA ASP A 161 -4.65 14.74 37.17
C ASP A 161 -4.76 14.33 35.68
N MET A 162 -4.90 13.04 35.40
CA MET A 162 -5.14 12.54 34.04
C MET A 162 -6.44 13.06 33.43
N VAL A 163 -7.51 13.12 34.23
CA VAL A 163 -8.82 13.63 33.78
C VAL A 163 -8.77 15.13 33.53
N GLN A 164 -8.17 15.90 34.44
CA GLN A 164 -8.08 17.36 34.35
C GLN A 164 -7.18 17.82 33.20
N LYS A 165 -6.00 17.21 33.06
CA LYS A 165 -5.05 17.61 32.01
C LYS A 165 -5.45 17.12 30.62
N ARG A 166 -6.42 16.20 30.51
CA ARG A 166 -6.81 15.50 29.27
C ARG A 166 -5.60 15.00 28.47
N ALA A 167 -4.52 14.64 29.16
CA ALA A 167 -3.22 14.32 28.56
C ALA A 167 -3.16 12.91 27.94
N VAL A 168 -4.27 12.18 27.98
CA VAL A 168 -4.37 10.79 27.54
C VAL A 168 -5.47 10.60 26.50
N VAL A 169 -5.40 9.49 25.80
CA VAL A 169 -6.39 9.12 24.78
C VAL A 169 -7.80 9.01 25.37
N PRO A 170 -8.87 9.25 24.59
CA PRO A 170 -10.25 9.24 25.08
C PRO A 170 -10.67 7.98 25.85
N ALA A 171 -10.21 6.79 25.43
CA ALA A 171 -10.50 5.53 26.13
C ALA A 171 -9.83 5.46 27.51
N ALA A 172 -8.63 6.05 27.64
CA ALA A 172 -7.93 6.13 28.92
C ALA A 172 -8.57 7.17 29.85
N LEU A 173 -9.05 8.29 29.30
CA LEU A 173 -9.86 9.28 30.03
C LEU A 173 -11.11 8.64 30.62
N GLU A 174 -11.85 7.87 29.81
CA GLU A 174 -13.05 7.17 30.24
C GLU A 174 -12.74 6.12 31.33
N ALA A 175 -11.65 5.36 31.16
CA ALA A 175 -11.20 4.40 32.18
C ALA A 175 -10.88 5.07 33.52
N ALA A 176 -10.18 6.22 33.51
CA ALA A 176 -9.85 6.96 34.73
C ALA A 176 -11.09 7.52 35.42
N LYS A 177 -12.08 8.03 34.65
CA LYS A 177 -13.37 8.49 35.19
C LYS A 177 -14.14 7.37 35.85
N GLN A 178 -14.23 6.21 35.21
CA GLN A 178 -14.93 5.05 35.76
C GLN A 178 -14.27 4.54 37.04
N LEU A 179 -12.93 4.49 37.08
CA LEU A 179 -12.21 4.09 38.31
C LEU A 179 -12.42 5.07 39.46
N LEU A 180 -12.41 6.38 39.20
CA LEU A 180 -12.71 7.38 40.24
C LEU A 180 -14.14 7.24 40.77
N GLN A 181 -15.11 6.99 39.89
CA GLN A 181 -16.50 6.72 40.28
C GLN A 181 -16.64 5.44 41.11
N GLU A 182 -15.97 4.35 40.71
CA GLU A 182 -15.94 3.08 41.46
C GLU A 182 -15.33 3.23 42.85
N ARG A 183 -14.40 4.18 43.01
CA ARG A 183 -13.79 4.54 44.31
C ARG A 183 -14.59 5.57 45.11
N GLY A 184 -15.75 6.01 44.61
CA GLY A 184 -16.61 6.99 45.29
C GLY A 184 -16.11 8.44 45.21
N ILE A 185 -15.20 8.75 44.30
CA ILE A 185 -14.60 10.08 44.15
C ILE A 185 -15.33 10.84 43.04
N ALA A 186 -15.90 12.01 43.40
CA ALA A 186 -16.60 12.86 42.45
C ALA A 186 -15.62 13.40 41.38
N VAL A 187 -15.92 13.10 40.11
CA VAL A 187 -15.17 13.63 38.97
C VAL A 187 -15.63 15.07 38.71
N SER A 188 -14.85 16.06 39.12
CA SER A 188 -15.11 17.47 38.81
C SER A 188 -14.79 17.74 37.34
N ASN A 189 -15.82 17.98 36.53
CA ASN A 189 -15.65 18.53 35.19
C ASN A 189 -15.61 20.07 35.31
N ARG A 190 -14.41 20.67 35.22
CA ARG A 190 -14.26 22.07 34.82
C ARG A 190 -13.82 22.13 33.37
#